data_AF-A0A8C6QE72-F1
#
_entry.id   AF-A0A8C6QE72-F1
#
_cell.length_a   1.000
_cell.length_b   1.000
_cell.length_c   1.000
_cell.angle_alpha   90.00
_cell.angle_beta   90.00
_cell.angle_gamma   90.00
#
_symmetry.space_group_name_H-M   'P 1'
#
loop_
_entity.id
_entity.type
_entity.pdbx_description
1 polymer ?
#
loop_
_entity_poly.entity_id
_entity_poly.type
_entity_poly.pdbx_seq_one_letter_code
_entity_poly.pdbx_strand_id
1 'polypeptide(L)'
;MVEQFPENISFPAKEEKILQFWSKFNCFQQCLKQSKRRPKFTFYDGPPFAIGLPHYGHIFSGTIKDTVTRYAHQNGFHVDRRFGCDCHGLPV
;
A
#
# COMPACT_ATOMS: atom_id res chain seq x y z
N MET A 1 10.70 -14.05 26.05
CA MET A 1 9.31 -14.29 26.45
C MET A 1 8.43 -13.63 25.41
N VAL A 2 7.39 -14.32 24.93
CA VAL A 2 6.45 -13.76 23.95
C VAL A 2 5.42 -12.92 24.71
N GLU A 3 5.09 -11.75 24.18
CA GLU A 3 4.05 -10.89 24.76
C GLU A 3 2.69 -11.59 24.67
N GLN A 4 1.95 -11.65 25.77
CA GLN A 4 0.62 -12.26 25.82
C GLN A 4 -0.38 -11.41 25.03
N PHE A 5 -1.26 -12.07 24.28
CA PHE A 5 -2.23 -11.36 23.45
C PHE A 5 -3.37 -10.82 24.33
N PRO A 6 -3.67 -9.50 24.30
CA PRO A 6 -4.70 -8.93 25.15
C PRO A 6 -6.11 -9.35 24.69
N GLU A 7 -7.01 -9.58 25.63
CA GLU A 7 -8.41 -9.96 25.35
C GLU A 7 -9.22 -8.83 24.71
N ASN A 8 -8.90 -7.58 25.04
CA ASN A 8 -9.56 -6.40 24.45
C ASN A 8 -8.56 -5.59 23.62
N ILE A 9 -8.84 -5.46 22.33
CA ILE A 9 -7.94 -4.88 21.35
C ILE A 9 -8.61 -3.71 20.64
N SER A 10 -7.96 -2.56 20.71
CA SER A 10 -8.22 -1.46 19.78
C SER A 10 -7.43 -1.69 18.49
N PHE A 11 -8.13 -2.10 17.43
CA PHE A 11 -7.54 -2.24 16.10
C PHE A 11 -7.04 -0.91 15.53
N PRO A 12 -7.78 0.22 15.61
CA PRO A 12 -7.28 1.50 15.11
C PRO A 12 -5.96 1.92 15.75
N ALA A 13 -5.84 1.79 17.08
CA ALA A 13 -4.60 2.12 17.78
C ALA A 13 -3.43 1.20 17.41
N LYS A 14 -3.70 -0.08 17.08
CA LYS A 14 -2.67 -1.00 16.59
C LYS A 14 -2.24 -0.66 15.16
N GLU A 15 -3.19 -0.32 14.29
CA GLU A 15 -2.90 0.11 12.92
C GLU A 15 -2.01 1.35 12.90
N GLU A 16 -2.31 2.36 13.73
CA GLU A 16 -1.46 3.55 13.87
C GLU A 16 -0.03 3.21 14.29
N LYS A 17 0.14 2.29 15.26
CA LYS A 17 1.48 1.82 15.67
C LYS A 17 2.22 1.12 14.53
N ILE A 18 1.51 0.31 13.73
CA ILE A 18 2.10 -0.37 12.56
C ILE A 18 2.50 0.64 11.49
N LEU A 19 1.66 1.64 11.22
CA LEU A 19 1.96 2.72 10.26
C LEU A 19 3.20 3.52 10.69
N GLN A 20 3.30 3.87 11.98
CA GLN A 20 4.47 4.52 12.55
C GLN A 20 5.73 3.67 12.40
N PHE A 21 5.64 2.37 12.67
CA PHE A 21 6.73 1.43 12.47
C PHE A 21 7.18 1.40 10.99
N TRP A 22 6.25 1.25 10.03
CA TRP A 22 6.59 1.23 8.61
C TRP A 22 7.24 2.52 8.13
N SER A 23 6.78 3.67 8.63
CA SER A 23 7.35 4.98 8.33
C SER A 23 8.76 5.12 8.90
N LYS A 24 8.94 4.82 10.21
CA LYS A 24 10.23 4.90 10.90
C LYS A 24 11.33 4.10 10.21
N PHE A 25 11.00 2.89 9.73
CA PHE A 25 11.97 1.99 9.10
C PHE A 25 11.98 2.07 7.57
N ASN A 26 11.21 2.97 6.96
CA ASN A 26 11.05 3.08 5.51
C ASN A 26 10.80 1.70 4.86
N CYS A 27 9.91 0.90 5.44
CA CYS A 27 9.77 -0.53 5.10
C CYS A 27 9.53 -0.76 3.60
N PHE A 28 8.73 0.08 2.95
CA PHE A 28 8.48 -0.03 1.51
C PHE A 28 9.76 0.14 0.68
N GLN A 29 10.58 1.14 0.98
CA GLN A 29 11.88 1.35 0.31
C GLN A 29 12.84 0.18 0.57
N GLN A 30 12.79 -0.40 1.76
CA GLN A 30 13.58 -1.57 2.08
C GLN A 30 13.14 -2.80 1.26
N CYS A 31 11.83 -3.01 1.07
CA CYS A 31 11.31 -4.05 0.17
C CYS A 31 11.79 -3.86 -1.29
N LEU A 32 11.82 -2.62 -1.78
CA LEU A 32 12.34 -2.32 -3.13
C LEU A 32 13.84 -2.63 -3.23
N LYS A 33 14.64 -2.24 -2.23
CA LYS A 33 16.07 -2.56 -2.17
C LYS A 33 16.33 -4.08 -2.19
N GLN A 34 15.59 -4.84 -1.38
CA GLN A 34 15.71 -6.30 -1.31
C GLN A 34 15.33 -7.00 -2.62
N SER A 35 14.40 -6.43 -3.38
CA SER A 35 13.91 -7.02 -4.62
C SER A 35 14.60 -6.52 -5.89
N LYS A 36 15.61 -5.64 -5.80
CA LYS A 36 16.21 -4.95 -6.96
C LYS A 36 16.70 -5.86 -8.11
N ARG A 37 17.09 -7.11 -7.82
CA ARG A 37 17.57 -8.09 -8.81
C ARG A 37 16.50 -9.09 -9.28
N ARG A 38 15.27 -8.97 -8.78
CA ARG A 38 14.14 -9.85 -9.13
C ARG A 38 13.52 -9.43 -10.47
N PRO A 39 12.84 -10.36 -11.18
CA PRO A 39 12.07 -10.00 -12.37
C PRO A 39 11.03 -8.91 -12.04
N LYS A 40 10.83 -7.97 -12.96
CA LYS A 40 9.89 -6.87 -12.77
C LYS A 40 8.45 -7.34 -12.92
N PHE A 41 7.58 -6.84 -12.06
CA PHE A 41 6.13 -6.92 -12.20
C PHE A 41 5.57 -5.50 -12.13
N THR A 42 5.02 -5.03 -13.25
CA THR A 42 4.46 -3.67 -13.37
C THR A 42 2.95 -3.75 -13.24
N PHE A 43 2.40 -3.02 -12.27
CA PHE A 43 0.96 -2.88 -12.08
C PHE A 43 0.56 -1.44 -12.40
N TYR A 44 -0.39 -1.26 -13.32
CA TYR A 44 -0.91 0.06 -13.67
C TYR A 44 -2.13 0.39 -12.81
N ASP A 45 -1.99 1.44 -12.01
CA ASP A 45 -3.11 1.99 -11.25
C ASP A 45 -3.77 3.12 -12.06
N GLY A 46 -5.09 3.07 -12.19
CA GLY A 46 -5.87 4.14 -12.81
C GLY A 46 -5.88 5.36 -11.88
N PRO A 47 -5.36 6.51 -12.31
CA PRO A 47 -5.27 7.68 -11.44
C PRO A 47 -6.69 8.19 -11.11
N PRO A 48 -7.04 8.42 -9.83
CA PRO A 48 -8.29 9.10 -9.51
C PRO A 48 -8.25 10.56 -9.94
N PHE A 49 -9.42 11.13 -10.24
CA PHE A 49 -9.53 12.58 -10.42
C PHE A 49 -9.15 13.30 -9.12
N ALA A 50 -8.41 14.40 -9.25
CA ALA A 50 -8.00 15.24 -8.12
C ALA A 50 -9.14 16.14 -7.58
N ILE A 51 -10.37 15.61 -7.52
CA ILE A 51 -11.57 16.31 -7.05
C ILE A 51 -12.34 15.47 -6.05
N GLY A 52 -13.03 16.14 -5.12
CA GLY A 52 -13.88 15.48 -4.13
C GLY A 52 -13.11 14.71 -3.06
N LEU A 53 -13.86 14.05 -2.17
CA LEU A 53 -13.30 13.21 -1.11
C LEU A 53 -13.36 11.73 -1.51
N PRO A 54 -12.39 10.91 -1.06
CA PRO A 54 -12.47 9.46 -1.26
C PRO A 54 -13.76 8.88 -0.68
N HIS A 55 -14.44 8.08 -1.48
CA HIS A 55 -15.57 7.23 -1.06
C HIS A 55 -15.18 5.75 -1.03
N TYR A 56 -16.08 4.87 -0.54
CA TYR A 56 -15.82 3.44 -0.34
C TYR A 56 -15.21 2.71 -1.56
N GLY A 57 -15.56 3.11 -2.79
CA GLY A 57 -15.00 2.55 -4.01
C GLY A 57 -13.49 2.75 -4.14
N HIS A 58 -12.95 3.84 -3.60
CA HIS A 58 -11.51 4.09 -3.52
C HIS A 58 -10.83 3.09 -2.57
N ILE A 59 -11.46 2.80 -1.42
CA ILE A 59 -10.93 1.84 -0.44
C ILE A 59 -10.94 0.43 -1.01
N PHE A 60 -12.06 0.03 -1.63
CA PHE A 60 -12.21 -1.30 -2.23
C PHE A 60 -11.18 -1.54 -3.33
N SER A 61 -11.10 -0.64 -4.30
CA SER A 61 -10.15 -0.77 -5.40
C SER A 61 -8.70 -0.67 -4.91
N GLY A 62 -8.39 0.23 -3.98
CA GLY A 62 -7.07 0.36 -3.37
C GLY A 62 -6.62 -0.92 -2.66
N THR A 63 -7.51 -1.56 -1.90
CA THR A 63 -7.22 -2.81 -1.18
C THR A 63 -6.85 -3.95 -2.14
N ILE A 64 -7.59 -4.10 -3.25
CA ILE A 64 -7.28 -5.12 -4.26
C ILE A 64 -5.91 -4.87 -4.89
N LYS A 65 -5.64 -3.62 -5.31
CA LYS A 65 -4.38 -3.21 -5.95
C LYS A 65 -3.18 -3.46 -5.02
N ASP A 66 -3.29 -3.12 -3.73
CA ASP A 66 -2.24 -3.37 -2.74
C ASP A 66 -2.04 -4.88 -2.48
N THR A 67 -3.13 -5.65 -2.37
CA THR A 67 -3.04 -7.11 -2.14
C THR A 67 -2.32 -7.82 -3.27
N VAL A 68 -2.67 -7.54 -4.53
CA VAL A 68 -2.04 -8.16 -5.71
C VAL A 68 -0.55 -7.81 -5.78
N THR A 69 -0.19 -6.55 -5.54
CA THR A 69 1.22 -6.11 -5.61
C THR A 69 2.08 -6.64 -4.45
N ARG A 70 1.49 -6.83 -3.26
CA ARG A 70 2.16 -7.55 -2.14
C ARG A 70 2.37 -9.01 -2.46
N TYR A 71 1.35 -9.70 -2.98
CA TYR A 71 1.45 -11.09 -3.40
C TYR A 71 2.54 -11.27 -4.45
N ALA A 72 2.58 -10.42 -5.49
CA ALA A 72 3.64 -10.47 -6.50
C ALA A 72 5.04 -10.27 -5.87
N HIS A 73 5.20 -9.34 -4.94
CA HIS A 73 6.48 -9.14 -4.25
C HIS A 73 6.93 -10.38 -3.44
N GLN A 74 5.98 -11.03 -2.75
CA GLN A 74 6.22 -12.26 -2.01
C GLN A 74 6.58 -13.44 -2.93
N ASN A 75 6.02 -13.48 -4.15
CA ASN A 75 6.34 -14.47 -5.19
C ASN A 75 7.63 -14.20 -5.96
N GLY A 76 8.52 -13.36 -5.42
CA GLY A 76 9.85 -13.19 -6.00
C GLY A 76 9.92 -12.19 -7.14
N PHE A 77 8.97 -11.26 -7.25
CA PHE A 77 9.06 -10.14 -8.20
C PHE A 77 9.54 -8.83 -7.55
N HIS A 78 10.10 -7.96 -8.39
CA HIS A 78 10.33 -6.56 -8.08
C HIS A 78 9.11 -5.74 -8.50
N VAL A 79 8.46 -5.08 -7.54
CA VAL A 79 7.17 -4.41 -7.74
C VAL A 79 7.29 -2.95 -7.36
N ASP A 80 7.61 -2.11 -8.35
CA ASP A 80 7.55 -0.66 -8.20
C ASP A 80 6.08 -0.21 -8.24
N ARG A 81 5.70 0.64 -7.28
CA ARG A 81 4.32 1.15 -7.14
C ARG A 81 4.37 2.65 -7.24
N ARG A 82 3.61 3.20 -8.20
CA ARG A 82 3.50 4.65 -8.41
C ARG A 82 2.02 5.02 -8.37
N PHE A 83 1.72 6.01 -7.57
CA PHE A 83 0.41 6.63 -7.51
C PHE A 83 0.44 7.90 -8.37
N GLY A 84 -0.65 8.18 -9.06
CA GLY A 84 -0.84 9.39 -9.85
C GLY A 84 -2.26 9.92 -9.66
N CYS A 85 -2.49 11.17 -10.05
CA CYS A 85 -3.81 11.78 -10.06
C CYS A 85 -4.10 12.31 -11.47
N ASP A 86 -5.36 12.23 -11.88
CA ASP A 86 -5.83 12.88 -13.09
C ASP A 86 -6.30 14.30 -12.73
N CYS A 87 -5.65 15.29 -13.34
CA CYS A 87 -5.78 16.70 -12.99
C CYS A 87 -6.31 17.55 -14.15
N HIS A 88 -6.76 16.94 -15.24
CA HIS A 88 -7.24 17.65 -16.42
C HIS A 88 -8.65 17.23 -16.84
N GLY A 89 -9.21 17.97 -17.79
CA GLY A 89 -10.51 17.67 -18.39
C GLY A 89 -11.66 18.34 -17.67
N LEU A 90 -12.86 18.18 -18.23
CA LEU A 90 -14.10 18.77 -17.72
C LEU A 90 -14.49 18.39 -16.28
N PRO A 91 -14.14 17.20 -15.76
CA PRO A 91 -14.47 16.86 -14.38
C PRO A 91 -13.76 17.71 -13.32
N VAL A 92 -12.60 18.29 -13.63
CA VAL A 92 -11.78 19.11 -12.72
C VAL A 92 -12.27 20.55 -12.70
#